data_AF-A0A0E0JIU7-F1
#
_entry.id   AF-A0A0E0JIU7-F1
#
_cell.length_a   1.000
_cell.length_b   1.000
_cell.length_c   1.000
_cell.angle_alpha   90.00
_cell.angle_beta   90.00
_cell.angle_gamma   90.00
#
_symmetry.space_group_name_H-M   'P 1'
#
loop_
_entity.id
_entity.type
_entity.pdbx_description
1 polymer ?
#
loop_
_entity_poly.entity_id
_entity_poly.type
_entity_poly.pdbx_seq_one_letter_code
_entity_poly.pdbx_strand_id
1 'polypeptide(L)'
;MILCWLLCLVAIMATLHLTLGVPPSAYDLRHCLSSCGDVDITYPFGVGARCSRPGFELICNTTTKPPKLFFGDPTTAITGISKSGSYVQASVVFNIATTPGVLRTYSRSWNVPRKNLKTMDDFRTILVILGCGIDVHLFDGDANVLRGYCRSECTNLAVMEKTVAQRPCNGMGCCTIALQDGVRSFRFTVTQVEEQTPVVGNATIKAFLIPYQESPYEFKYSTADLLSDKINARTIGATSAFFIPIISDQPNCKVAQSGLKNSTYACHTSDCWDEAKGRGYTCFCSDNFDYGNPYLVNGCSQGTP
;
A
#
# COMPACT_ATOMS: atom_id res chain seq x y z
N MET A 1 -47.18 -11.59 26.14
CA MET A 1 -46.35 -12.15 25.05
C MET A 1 -45.97 -11.13 23.96
N ILE A 2 -46.82 -10.17 23.61
CA ILE A 2 -46.55 -9.14 22.57
C ILE A 2 -45.49 -8.11 23.01
N LEU A 3 -45.45 -7.76 24.31
CA LEU A 3 -44.49 -6.79 24.85
C LEU A 3 -43.02 -7.27 24.77
N CYS A 4 -42.79 -8.59 24.88
CA CYS A 4 -41.46 -9.19 24.80
C CYS A 4 -40.92 -9.21 23.35
N TRP A 5 -41.81 -9.32 22.37
CA TRP A 5 -41.47 -9.24 20.94
C TRP A 5 -41.11 -7.81 20.52
N LEU A 6 -41.83 -6.80 21.03
CA LEU A 6 -41.49 -5.38 20.82
C LEU A 6 -40.14 -5.02 21.46
N LEU A 7 -39.86 -5.51 22.67
CA LEU A 7 -38.56 -5.30 23.33
C LEU A 7 -37.41 -6.00 22.59
N CYS A 8 -37.62 -7.19 22.02
CA CYS A 8 -36.63 -7.83 21.13
C CYS A 8 -36.43 -7.07 19.82
N LEU A 9 -37.49 -6.53 19.19
CA LEU A 9 -37.37 -5.71 17.98
C LEU A 9 -36.62 -4.40 18.23
N VAL A 10 -36.83 -3.75 19.38
CA VAL A 10 -36.08 -2.55 19.79
C VAL A 10 -34.63 -2.90 20.14
N ALA A 11 -34.37 -4.05 20.78
CA ALA A 11 -33.01 -4.53 21.04
C ALA A 11 -32.25 -4.94 19.77
N ILE A 12 -32.94 -5.51 18.76
CA ILE A 12 -32.35 -5.88 17.46
C ILE A 12 -32.09 -4.63 16.59
N MET A 13 -32.95 -3.61 16.67
CA MET A 13 -32.72 -2.31 16.03
C MET A 13 -31.60 -1.50 16.71
N ALA A 14 -31.37 -1.70 18.01
CA ALA A 14 -30.31 -1.02 18.77
C ALA A 14 -28.91 -1.62 18.57
N THR A 15 -28.77 -2.77 17.92
CA THR A 15 -27.47 -3.43 17.69
C THR A 15 -26.99 -3.39 16.24
N LEU A 16 -27.70 -2.71 15.33
CA LEU A 16 -27.25 -2.49 13.95
C LEU A 16 -27.18 -1.00 13.58
N HIS A 17 -26.70 -0.17 14.51
CA HIS A 17 -25.97 1.04 14.13
C HIS A 17 -24.50 0.68 14.05
N LEU A 18 -24.06 0.13 12.90
CA LEU A 18 -22.74 0.52 12.40
C LEU A 18 -22.83 2.02 12.24
N THR A 19 -22.35 2.76 13.24
CA THR A 19 -22.29 4.22 13.22
C THR A 19 -21.32 4.62 12.12
N LEU A 20 -21.77 4.65 10.87
CA LEU A 20 -21.28 5.56 9.86
C LEU A 20 -21.74 6.95 10.34
N GLY A 21 -21.03 7.44 11.35
CA GLY A 21 -21.23 8.74 11.96
C GLY A 21 -20.56 9.80 11.11
N VAL A 22 -21.08 11.03 11.25
CA VAL A 22 -20.50 12.25 10.69
C VAL A 22 -18.98 12.21 10.85
N PRO A 23 -18.20 12.61 9.82
CA PRO A 23 -16.75 12.71 9.96
C PRO A 23 -16.35 13.45 11.26
N PRO A 24 -15.32 13.01 11.97
CA PRO A 24 -14.95 13.63 13.24
C PRO A 24 -14.30 15.00 13.01
N SER A 25 -14.29 15.84 14.05
CA SER A 25 -13.37 16.97 14.12
C SER A 25 -12.02 16.55 14.68
N ALA A 26 -10.99 17.39 14.52
CA ALA A 26 -9.71 17.18 15.20
C ALA A 26 -9.85 17.13 16.73
N TYR A 27 -10.84 17.84 17.30
CA TYR A 27 -11.13 17.83 18.73
C TYR A 27 -11.57 16.44 19.20
N ASP A 28 -12.43 15.77 18.41
CA ASP A 28 -12.99 14.46 18.75
C ASP A 28 -11.91 13.38 18.79
N LEU A 29 -10.86 13.51 17.98
CA LEU A 29 -9.78 12.52 17.85
C LEU A 29 -8.61 12.72 18.81
N ARG A 30 -8.60 13.74 19.69
CA ARG A 30 -7.45 13.99 20.58
C ARG A 30 -7.14 12.87 21.58
N HIS A 31 -8.09 11.97 21.82
CA HIS A 31 -7.90 10.81 22.67
C HIS A 31 -7.25 9.62 21.93
N CYS A 32 -7.15 9.69 20.59
CA CYS A 32 -6.58 8.65 19.76
C CYS A 32 -5.05 8.71 19.75
N LEU A 33 -4.44 7.56 19.44
CA LEU A 33 -3.00 7.47 19.28
C LEU A 33 -2.54 8.35 18.11
N SER A 34 -1.70 9.35 18.38
CA SER A 34 -1.24 10.31 17.38
C SER A 34 -0.03 9.85 16.57
N SER A 35 0.73 8.87 17.04
CA SER A 35 1.90 8.34 16.32
C SER A 35 2.24 6.90 16.73
N CYS A 36 2.95 6.19 15.86
CA CYS A 36 3.48 4.85 16.12
C CYS A 36 4.90 4.75 15.58
N GLY A 37 5.88 4.69 16.49
CA GLY A 37 7.29 4.84 16.10
C GLY A 37 7.52 6.25 15.55
N ASP A 38 8.08 6.34 14.35
CA ASP A 38 8.39 7.61 13.68
C ASP A 38 7.27 8.08 12.73
N VAL A 39 6.10 7.43 12.76
CA VAL A 39 4.98 7.73 11.85
C VAL A 39 3.86 8.44 12.60
N ASP A 40 3.57 9.68 12.21
CA ASP A 40 2.38 10.42 12.63
C ASP A 40 1.12 9.81 12.00
N ILE A 41 0.07 9.69 12.79
CA ILE A 41 -1.21 9.10 12.40
C ILE A 41 -2.25 10.21 12.28
N THR A 42 -2.91 10.27 11.12
CA THR A 42 -4.00 11.21 10.85
C THR A 42 -5.20 10.46 10.26
N TYR A 43 -6.40 10.97 10.53
CA TYR A 43 -7.64 10.45 9.98
C TYR A 43 -7.60 10.53 8.43
N PRO A 44 -8.15 9.57 7.66
CA PRO A 44 -9.08 8.51 8.04
C PRO A 44 -8.42 7.30 8.72
N PHE A 45 -7.09 7.28 8.81
CA PHE A 45 -6.36 6.20 9.43
C PHE A 45 -6.29 6.35 10.95
N GLY A 46 -6.24 5.23 11.67
CA GLY A 46 -6.17 5.29 13.14
C GLY A 46 -6.00 3.93 13.79
N VAL A 47 -5.47 3.95 15.01
CA VAL A 47 -5.30 2.77 15.87
C VAL A 47 -6.32 2.84 17.00
N GLY A 48 -7.09 1.79 17.18
CA GLY A 48 -8.09 1.69 18.25
C GLY A 48 -9.52 2.00 17.81
N ALA A 49 -10.47 1.71 18.70
CA ALA A 49 -11.88 1.87 18.42
C ALA A 49 -12.24 3.33 18.21
N ARG A 50 -12.98 3.63 17.12
CA ARG A 50 -13.45 4.98 16.75
C ARG A 50 -12.34 6.01 16.45
N CYS A 51 -11.11 5.55 16.24
CA CYS A 51 -9.98 6.41 15.85
C CYS A 51 -9.72 6.43 14.34
N SER A 52 -10.32 5.51 13.60
CA SER A 52 -10.24 5.44 12.15
C SER A 52 -11.63 5.43 11.53
N ARG A 53 -11.69 5.76 10.24
CA ARG A 53 -12.84 5.44 9.42
C ARG A 53 -12.91 3.91 9.26
N PRO A 54 -14.11 3.29 9.21
CA PRO A 54 -14.22 1.87 8.92
C PRO A 54 -13.46 1.47 7.65
N GLY A 55 -12.59 0.49 7.79
CA GLY A 55 -11.71 -0.02 6.74
C GLY A 55 -10.38 0.73 6.56
N PHE A 56 -10.05 1.65 7.46
CA PHE A 56 -8.77 2.35 7.55
C PHE A 56 -8.07 2.08 8.89
N GLU A 57 -8.41 0.96 9.54
CA GLU A 57 -7.82 0.54 10.80
C GLU A 57 -6.33 0.22 10.63
N LEU A 58 -5.52 0.78 11.52
CA LEU A 58 -4.09 0.53 11.59
C LEU A 58 -3.75 -0.36 12.77
N ILE A 59 -2.65 -1.10 12.63
CA ILE A 59 -2.05 -1.89 13.69
C ILE A 59 -0.71 -1.27 14.05
N CYS A 60 -0.58 -0.75 15.26
CA CYS A 60 0.70 -0.37 15.82
C CYS A 60 1.31 -1.56 16.56
N ASN A 61 2.33 -2.18 15.96
CA ASN A 61 3.07 -3.25 16.59
C ASN A 61 4.14 -2.66 17.53
N THR A 62 3.87 -2.75 18.83
CA THR A 62 4.76 -2.28 19.90
C THR A 62 5.79 -3.33 20.35
N THR A 63 5.74 -4.55 19.81
CA THR A 63 6.74 -5.59 20.12
C THR A 63 8.06 -5.35 19.39
N THR A 64 8.06 -4.50 18.35
CA THR A 64 9.28 -4.07 17.66
C THR A 64 9.85 -2.81 18.31
N LYS A 65 11.16 -2.59 18.17
CA LYS A 65 11.84 -1.38 18.64
C LYS A 65 12.60 -0.74 17.47
N PRO A 66 12.19 0.46 16.98
CA PRO A 66 10.97 1.19 17.37
C PRO A 66 9.67 0.45 16.97
N PRO A 67 8.51 0.84 17.54
CA PRO A 67 7.21 0.34 17.10
C PRO A 67 7.00 0.53 15.59
N LYS A 68 6.27 -0.40 14.95
CA LYS A 68 5.99 -0.36 13.51
C LYS A 68 4.51 -0.29 13.23
N LEU A 69 4.13 0.55 12.28
CA LEU A 69 2.75 0.76 11.86
C LEU A 69 2.41 -0.09 10.63
N PHE A 70 1.24 -0.70 10.61
CA PHE A 70 0.77 -1.56 9.53
C PHE A 70 -0.67 -1.23 9.14
N PHE A 71 -1.00 -1.40 7.86
CA PHE A 71 -2.37 -1.20 7.35
C PHE A 71 -3.15 -2.51 7.34
N GLY A 72 -4.05 -2.71 8.30
CA GLY A 72 -4.94 -3.87 8.43
C GLY A 72 -4.28 -5.23 8.68
N ASP A 73 -3.14 -5.53 8.04
CA ASP A 73 -2.35 -6.74 8.20
C ASP A 73 -0.82 -6.46 8.17
N PRO A 74 0.02 -7.42 8.61
CA PRO A 74 1.47 -7.21 8.69
C PRO A 74 2.21 -7.13 7.35
N THR A 75 1.54 -7.30 6.21
CA THR A 75 2.19 -7.31 4.88
C THR A 75 2.43 -5.93 4.31
N THR A 76 1.68 -4.93 4.79
CA THR A 76 1.76 -3.54 4.33
C THR A 76 2.22 -2.66 5.49
N ALA A 77 3.53 -2.47 5.60
CA ALA A 77 4.12 -1.63 6.65
C ALA A 77 4.06 -0.16 6.24
N ILE A 78 3.36 0.67 7.02
CA ILE A 78 3.29 2.11 6.77
C ILE A 78 4.57 2.76 7.30
N THR A 79 5.19 3.56 6.46
CA THR A 79 6.41 4.33 6.75
C THR A 79 6.15 5.82 6.83
N GLY A 80 4.98 6.29 6.38
CA GLY A 80 4.57 7.68 6.47
C GLY A 80 3.10 7.87 6.09
N ILE A 81 2.44 8.85 6.68
CA ILE A 81 1.09 9.29 6.31
C ILE A 81 1.17 10.80 6.08
N SER A 82 0.58 11.29 4.99
CA SER A 82 0.53 12.74 4.74
C SER A 82 -0.30 13.42 5.83
N LYS A 83 0.01 14.67 6.19
CA LYS A 83 -0.77 15.41 7.21
C LYS A 83 -2.26 15.51 6.87
N SER A 84 -2.56 15.66 5.59
CA SER A 84 -3.92 15.68 5.04
C SER A 84 -4.62 14.32 5.06
N GLY A 85 -3.88 13.22 5.27
CA GLY A 85 -4.39 11.87 5.10
C GLY A 85 -4.63 11.47 3.64
N SER A 86 -4.30 12.33 2.67
CA SER A 86 -4.53 12.10 1.23
C SER A 86 -3.59 11.08 0.59
N TYR A 87 -2.47 10.71 1.21
CA TYR A 87 -1.66 9.59 0.77
C TYR A 87 -0.91 8.92 1.94
N VAL A 88 -0.51 7.68 1.73
CA VAL A 88 0.38 6.92 2.62
C VAL A 88 1.59 6.43 1.86
N GLN A 89 2.72 6.41 2.54
CA GLN A 89 3.92 5.71 2.12
C GLN A 89 3.94 4.35 2.81
N ALA A 90 4.08 3.27 2.03
CA ALA A 90 4.14 1.93 2.60
C ALA A 90 5.16 1.02 1.90
N SER A 91 5.77 0.14 2.69
CA SER A 91 6.62 -0.95 2.24
C SER A 91 5.79 -2.21 2.01
N VAL A 92 5.86 -2.72 0.78
CA VAL A 92 5.35 -4.05 0.39
C VAL A 92 6.57 -4.86 -0.06
N VAL A 93 6.90 -5.91 0.71
CA VAL A 93 8.15 -6.67 0.54
C VAL A 93 7.87 -8.17 0.66
N PHE A 94 8.46 -8.94 -0.24
CA PHE A 94 8.43 -10.40 -0.27
C PHE A 94 9.85 -10.94 -0.29
N ASN A 95 10.18 -11.78 0.71
CA ASN A 95 11.38 -12.61 0.69
C ASN A 95 10.95 -14.04 0.36
N ILE A 96 11.44 -14.58 -0.75
CA ILE A 96 11.04 -15.88 -1.29
C ILE A 96 12.25 -16.81 -1.18
N ALA A 97 12.27 -17.61 -0.11
CA ALA A 97 13.32 -18.61 0.09
C ALA A 97 13.30 -19.64 -1.06
N THR A 98 14.46 -19.88 -1.66
CA THR A 98 14.63 -20.86 -2.74
C THR A 98 15.28 -22.13 -2.21
N THR A 99 15.11 -23.24 -2.92
CA THR A 99 15.79 -24.50 -2.60
C THR A 99 16.93 -24.75 -3.59
N PRO A 100 18.15 -25.00 -3.11
CA PRO A 100 19.30 -25.21 -3.98
C PRO A 100 19.10 -26.42 -4.90
N GLY A 101 19.48 -26.29 -6.18
CA GLY A 101 19.41 -27.37 -7.16
C GLY A 101 17.99 -27.79 -7.58
N VAL A 102 16.95 -27.08 -7.12
CA VAL A 102 15.56 -27.38 -7.48
C VAL A 102 14.93 -26.14 -8.11
N LEU A 103 14.68 -26.20 -9.42
CA LEU A 103 13.92 -25.17 -10.13
C LEU A 103 12.45 -25.27 -9.71
N ARG A 104 11.88 -24.14 -9.30
CA ARG A 104 10.47 -24.04 -8.89
C ARG A 104 9.83 -22.77 -9.41
N THR A 105 8.51 -22.80 -9.40
CA THR A 105 7.68 -21.61 -9.55
C THR A 105 7.12 -21.20 -8.19
N TYR A 106 7.28 -19.94 -7.85
CA TYR A 106 6.72 -19.33 -6.64
C TYR A 106 5.64 -18.35 -7.05
N SER A 107 4.48 -18.41 -6.40
CA SER A 107 3.46 -17.37 -6.53
C SER A 107 3.38 -16.54 -5.26
N ARG A 108 3.26 -15.23 -5.43
CA ARG A 108 3.00 -14.27 -4.37
C ARG A 108 1.91 -13.32 -4.81
N SER A 109 1.16 -12.83 -3.86
CA SER A 109 0.11 -11.86 -4.08
C SER A 109 0.17 -10.79 -3.00
N TRP A 110 -0.17 -9.59 -3.39
CA TRP A 110 -0.46 -8.50 -2.48
C TRP A 110 -1.92 -8.09 -2.69
N ASN A 111 -2.64 -7.87 -1.60
CA ASN A 111 -4.02 -7.40 -1.64
C ASN A 111 -4.24 -6.46 -0.48
N VAL A 112 -4.77 -5.27 -0.76
CA VAL A 112 -5.09 -4.31 0.29
C VAL A 112 -6.34 -4.78 1.05
N PRO A 113 -6.31 -4.82 2.39
CA PRO A 113 -7.51 -5.01 3.20
C PRO A 113 -8.65 -4.09 2.74
N ARG A 114 -9.80 -4.68 2.39
CA ARG A 114 -11.01 -3.99 1.92
C ARG A 114 -10.84 -3.10 0.66
N LYS A 115 -9.72 -3.19 -0.06
CA LYS A 115 -9.45 -2.41 -1.29
C LYS A 115 -9.57 -0.88 -1.10
N ASN A 116 -9.18 -0.41 0.09
CA ASN A 116 -9.25 1.00 0.50
C ASN A 116 -7.94 1.78 0.29
N LEU A 117 -6.94 1.17 -0.33
CA LEU A 117 -5.72 1.81 -0.80
C LEU A 117 -5.50 1.41 -2.26
N LYS A 118 -4.91 2.34 -3.02
CA LYS A 118 -4.53 2.15 -4.41
C LYS A 118 -3.14 2.75 -4.62
N THR A 119 -2.25 2.07 -5.34
CA THR A 119 -0.96 2.67 -5.72
C THR A 119 -1.20 3.94 -6.53
N MET A 120 -0.40 4.98 -6.31
CA MET A 120 -0.58 6.26 -7.00
C MET A 120 -0.39 6.12 -8.52
N ASP A 121 -1.31 6.71 -9.29
CA ASP A 121 -1.30 6.66 -10.75
C ASP A 121 -0.13 7.47 -11.32
N ASP A 122 0.06 8.71 -10.86
CA ASP A 122 1.03 9.65 -11.44
C ASP A 122 2.50 9.28 -11.16
N PHE A 123 2.78 8.64 -10.02
CA PHE A 123 4.16 8.29 -9.62
C PHE A 123 4.60 6.90 -10.10
N ARG A 124 3.81 6.22 -10.95
CA ARG A 124 4.07 4.86 -11.50
C ARG A 124 4.76 3.94 -10.49
N THR A 125 4.01 3.13 -9.75
CA THR A 125 4.65 2.17 -8.84
C THR A 125 5.36 1.06 -9.62
N ILE A 126 6.61 0.75 -9.27
CA ILE A 126 7.40 -0.31 -9.89
C ILE A 126 7.52 -1.49 -8.94
N LEU A 127 7.24 -2.70 -9.44
CA LEU A 127 7.63 -3.95 -8.79
C LEU A 127 9.06 -4.29 -9.20
N VAL A 128 9.98 -4.31 -8.24
CA VAL A 128 11.36 -4.75 -8.43
C VAL A 128 11.51 -6.17 -7.93
N ILE A 129 12.22 -7.01 -8.69
CA ILE A 129 12.58 -8.37 -8.31
C ILE A 129 14.10 -8.50 -8.37
N LEU A 130 14.75 -8.82 -7.24
CA LEU A 130 16.16 -9.20 -7.16
C LEU A 130 16.27 -10.72 -7.15
N GLY A 131 17.02 -11.27 -8.11
CA GLY A 131 17.24 -12.70 -8.26
C GLY A 131 17.93 -13.04 -9.57
N CYS A 132 18.53 -14.22 -9.64
CA CYS A 132 19.21 -14.77 -10.82
C CYS A 132 18.39 -15.90 -11.43
N GLY A 133 18.48 -16.07 -12.75
CA GLY A 133 17.81 -17.15 -13.48
C GLY A 133 16.31 -17.18 -13.23
N ILE A 134 15.61 -16.06 -13.43
CA ILE A 134 14.18 -15.96 -13.13
C ILE A 134 13.38 -15.34 -14.28
N ASP A 135 12.21 -15.92 -14.52
CA ASP A 135 11.13 -15.36 -15.32
C ASP A 135 9.98 -14.93 -14.42
N VAL A 136 9.60 -13.67 -14.51
CA VAL A 136 8.57 -13.05 -13.67
C VAL A 136 7.38 -12.66 -14.53
N HIS A 137 6.19 -13.10 -14.14
CA HIS A 137 4.93 -12.69 -14.76
C HIS A 137 4.05 -12.00 -13.72
N LEU A 138 3.58 -10.80 -14.05
CA LEU A 138 2.66 -10.01 -13.24
C LEU A 138 1.24 -10.15 -13.79
N PHE A 139 0.30 -10.38 -12.89
CA PHE A 139 -1.12 -10.51 -13.18
C PHE A 139 -1.94 -9.52 -12.36
N ASP A 140 -3.13 -9.22 -12.88
CA ASP A 140 -4.18 -8.59 -12.10
C ASP A 140 -4.47 -9.42 -10.82
N GLY A 141 -4.83 -8.76 -9.72
CA GLY A 141 -5.07 -9.44 -8.45
C GLY A 141 -6.33 -10.30 -8.47
N ASP A 142 -7.39 -9.82 -9.13
CA ASP A 142 -8.70 -10.46 -9.16
C ASP A 142 -8.93 -11.32 -10.42
N ALA A 143 -7.99 -11.29 -11.38
CA ALA A 143 -8.14 -11.96 -12.67
C ALA A 143 -6.82 -12.54 -13.18
N ASN A 144 -6.88 -13.64 -13.93
CA ASN A 144 -5.71 -14.21 -14.61
C ASN A 144 -5.34 -13.44 -15.89
N VAL A 145 -5.36 -12.11 -15.82
CA VAL A 145 -4.98 -11.21 -16.92
C VAL A 145 -3.52 -10.83 -16.72
N LEU A 146 -2.66 -11.20 -17.68
CA LEU A 146 -1.25 -10.83 -17.69
C LEU A 146 -1.11 -9.32 -17.91
N ARG A 147 -0.34 -8.65 -17.04
CA ARG A 147 -0.10 -7.20 -17.06
C ARG A 147 1.34 -6.84 -17.35
N GLY A 148 2.27 -7.75 -17.10
CA GLY A 148 3.68 -7.50 -17.37
C GLY A 148 4.53 -8.75 -17.23
N TYR A 149 5.74 -8.65 -17.74
CA TYR A 149 6.73 -9.70 -17.73
C TYR A 149 8.12 -9.09 -17.59
N CYS A 150 8.99 -9.71 -16.82
CA CYS A 150 10.41 -9.40 -16.84
C CYS A 150 11.24 -10.65 -16.56
N ARG A 151 12.48 -10.63 -17.05
CA ARG A 151 13.47 -11.69 -16.84
C ARG A 151 14.70 -11.12 -16.16
N SER A 152 15.32 -11.92 -15.31
CA SER A 152 16.67 -11.64 -14.83
C SER A 152 17.62 -12.82 -14.97
N GLU A 153 18.85 -12.54 -15.39
CA GLU A 153 19.95 -13.48 -15.54
C GLU A 153 21.19 -12.96 -14.80
N CYS A 154 22.07 -13.88 -14.43
CA CYS A 154 23.34 -13.57 -13.78
C CYS A 154 24.53 -14.17 -14.55
N THR A 155 25.69 -13.57 -14.31
CA THR A 155 26.99 -14.07 -14.76
C THR A 155 27.94 -14.07 -13.56
N ASN A 156 29.18 -14.53 -13.73
CA ASN A 156 30.10 -14.68 -12.60
C ASN A 156 30.15 -13.41 -11.72
N LEU A 157 30.27 -13.64 -10.40
CA LEU A 157 30.12 -12.57 -9.42
C LEU A 157 31.11 -11.42 -9.64
N ALA A 158 32.34 -11.72 -10.04
CA ALA A 158 33.38 -10.72 -10.31
C ALA A 158 33.05 -9.78 -11.48
N VAL A 159 32.37 -10.30 -12.52
CA VAL A 159 31.84 -9.49 -13.63
C VAL A 159 30.64 -8.70 -13.16
N MET A 160 29.74 -9.31 -12.40
CA MET A 160 28.59 -8.59 -11.83
C MET A 160 29.03 -7.43 -10.96
N GLU A 161 29.95 -7.63 -10.01
CA GLU A 161 30.48 -6.58 -9.13
C GLU A 161 30.99 -5.35 -9.90
N LYS A 162 31.65 -5.57 -11.05
CA LYS A 162 32.15 -4.50 -11.91
C LYS A 162 31.05 -3.84 -12.75
N THR A 163 30.03 -4.61 -13.13
CA THR A 163 29.03 -4.19 -14.12
C THR A 163 27.79 -3.56 -13.48
N VAL A 164 27.33 -4.08 -12.35
CA VAL A 164 26.08 -3.66 -11.67
C VAL A 164 26.30 -2.52 -10.69
N ALA A 165 27.55 -2.28 -10.27
CA ALA A 165 27.89 -1.17 -9.40
C ALA A 165 27.36 0.16 -9.96
N GLN A 166 26.45 0.78 -9.22
CA GLN A 166 25.82 2.06 -9.55
C GLN A 166 24.93 2.06 -10.81
N ARG A 167 24.52 0.89 -11.33
CA ARG A 167 23.62 0.80 -12.48
C ARG A 167 22.16 0.54 -12.08
N PRO A 168 21.20 1.10 -12.83
CA PRO A 168 19.80 0.81 -12.62
C PRO A 168 19.49 -0.65 -12.97
N CYS A 169 18.37 -1.13 -12.46
CA CYS A 169 17.92 -2.48 -12.69
C CYS A 169 17.54 -2.74 -14.16
N ASN A 170 18.27 -3.61 -14.86
CA ASN A 170 18.13 -3.79 -16.31
C ASN A 170 18.25 -5.26 -16.79
N GLY A 171 17.84 -6.23 -15.98
CA GLY A 171 17.83 -7.65 -16.35
C GLY A 171 19.04 -8.44 -15.86
N MET A 172 20.16 -7.79 -15.53
CA MET A 172 21.26 -8.46 -14.84
C MET A 172 20.98 -8.43 -13.34
N GLY A 173 20.87 -9.58 -12.67
CA GLY A 173 20.64 -9.75 -11.21
C GLY A 173 19.35 -9.17 -10.63
N CYS A 174 18.57 -8.45 -11.42
CA CYS A 174 17.24 -7.99 -11.08
C CYS A 174 16.40 -7.73 -12.32
N CYS A 175 15.09 -7.60 -12.14
CA CYS A 175 14.20 -7.06 -13.16
C CYS A 175 13.04 -6.25 -12.56
N THR A 176 12.39 -5.43 -13.37
CA THR A 176 11.31 -4.54 -12.94
C THR A 176 10.07 -4.67 -13.81
N ILE A 177 8.90 -4.45 -13.22
CA ILE A 177 7.61 -4.37 -13.92
C ILE A 177 6.84 -3.16 -13.38
N ALA A 178 6.43 -2.24 -14.25
CA ALA A 178 5.59 -1.11 -13.86
C ALA A 178 4.14 -1.55 -13.61
N LEU A 179 3.56 -1.11 -12.49
CA LEU A 179 2.13 -1.26 -12.19
C LEU A 179 1.37 -0.13 -12.90
N GLN A 180 0.47 -0.50 -13.80
CA GLN A 180 -0.37 0.45 -14.55
C GLN A 180 -1.73 0.69 -13.86
N ASP A 181 -2.32 1.85 -14.10
CA ASP A 181 -3.70 2.24 -13.72
C ASP A 181 -4.04 2.14 -12.22
N GLY A 182 -3.01 2.23 -11.37
CA GLY A 182 -3.09 2.13 -9.93
C GLY A 182 -3.83 0.91 -9.40
N VAL A 183 -3.07 -0.02 -8.85
CA VAL A 183 -3.60 -1.30 -8.42
C VAL A 183 -3.93 -1.29 -6.93
N ARG A 184 -4.97 -2.04 -6.57
CA ARG A 184 -5.35 -2.33 -5.17
C ARG A 184 -4.96 -3.75 -4.74
N SER A 185 -4.49 -4.53 -5.71
CA SER A 185 -4.05 -5.91 -5.55
C SER A 185 -3.29 -6.34 -6.81
N PHE A 186 -2.32 -7.23 -6.66
CA PHE A 186 -1.66 -7.89 -7.78
C PHE A 186 -1.19 -9.28 -7.37
N ARG A 187 -0.99 -10.14 -8.37
CA ARG A 187 -0.35 -11.44 -8.21
C ARG A 187 0.85 -11.50 -9.14
N PHE A 188 1.96 -12.07 -8.69
CA PHE A 188 3.07 -12.38 -9.56
C PHE A 188 3.55 -13.81 -9.35
N THR A 189 4.15 -14.36 -10.40
CA THR A 189 4.82 -15.65 -10.36
C THR A 189 6.27 -15.46 -10.75
N VAL A 190 7.17 -16.08 -9.99
CA VAL A 190 8.59 -16.16 -10.30
C VAL A 190 8.91 -17.61 -10.60
N THR A 191 9.32 -17.89 -11.83
CA THR A 191 9.76 -19.22 -12.27
C THR A 191 11.27 -19.21 -12.38
N GLN A 192 11.93 -20.10 -11.64
CA GLN A 192 13.36 -20.29 -11.78
C GLN A 192 13.66 -21.04 -13.08
N VAL A 193 14.66 -20.56 -13.81
CA VAL A 193 15.17 -21.16 -15.03
C VAL A 193 16.63 -21.56 -14.85
N GLU A 194 17.07 -22.56 -15.60
CA GLU A 194 18.44 -23.04 -15.54
C GLU A 194 19.40 -21.97 -16.09
N GLU A 195 20.43 -21.64 -15.32
CA GLU A 195 21.51 -20.73 -15.76
C GLU A 195 22.72 -21.55 -16.22
N GLN A 196 23.37 -21.11 -17.31
CA GLN A 196 24.58 -21.78 -17.79
C GLN A 196 25.76 -21.65 -16.80
N THR A 197 25.75 -20.61 -15.98
CA THR A 197 26.68 -20.41 -14.88
C THR A 197 25.87 -20.13 -13.61
N PRO A 198 25.66 -21.09 -12.70
CA PRO A 198 24.92 -20.84 -11.47
C PRO A 198 25.78 -20.01 -10.52
N VAL A 199 25.51 -18.71 -10.43
CA VAL A 199 26.33 -17.75 -9.67
C VAL A 199 25.94 -17.71 -8.21
N VAL A 200 24.65 -17.95 -7.92
CA VAL A 200 24.10 -17.76 -6.58
C VAL A 200 23.31 -18.99 -6.18
N GLY A 201 24.03 -20.08 -5.93
CA GLY A 201 23.49 -21.21 -5.20
C GLY A 201 22.97 -20.70 -3.85
N ASN A 202 21.66 -20.76 -3.64
CA ASN A 202 20.95 -20.44 -2.39
C ASN A 202 20.48 -18.99 -2.20
N ALA A 203 20.47 -18.14 -3.25
CA ALA A 203 19.88 -16.80 -3.09
C ALA A 203 18.37 -16.89 -2.84
N THR A 204 17.92 -16.26 -1.76
CA THR A 204 16.52 -15.85 -1.63
C THR A 204 16.16 -14.96 -2.82
N ILE A 205 14.96 -15.02 -3.36
CA ILE A 205 14.46 -14.02 -4.32
C ILE A 205 13.77 -12.93 -3.51
N LYS A 206 14.03 -11.66 -3.83
CA LYS A 206 13.37 -10.52 -3.15
C LYS A 206 12.49 -9.78 -4.13
N ALA A 207 11.29 -9.43 -3.74
CA ALA A 207 10.40 -8.61 -4.54
C ALA A 207 9.78 -7.50 -3.68
N PHE A 208 9.73 -6.28 -4.19
CA PHE A 208 9.24 -5.13 -3.44
C PHE A 208 8.77 -4.00 -4.35
N LEU A 209 7.96 -3.10 -3.80
CA LEU A 209 7.48 -1.92 -4.51
C LEU A 209 8.34 -0.69 -4.22
N ILE A 210 8.59 0.09 -5.27
CA ILE A 210 9.21 1.42 -5.19
C ILE A 210 8.39 2.42 -6.01
N PRO A 211 8.44 3.73 -5.68
CA PRO A 211 7.98 4.76 -6.60
C PRO A 211 8.91 4.81 -7.82
N TYR A 212 8.37 5.15 -8.99
CA TYR A 212 9.21 5.45 -10.15
C TYR A 212 10.02 6.71 -9.88
N GLN A 213 11.31 6.65 -10.20
CA GLN A 213 12.23 7.77 -10.09
C GLN A 213 13.00 7.88 -11.40
N GLU A 214 13.09 9.09 -11.93
CA GLU A 214 13.87 9.36 -13.13
C GLU A 214 15.37 9.36 -12.83
N SER A 215 16.17 9.16 -13.88
CA SER A 215 17.62 9.26 -13.78
C SER A 215 18.03 10.63 -13.23
N PRO A 216 19.00 10.72 -12.29
CA PRO A 216 19.90 9.66 -11.84
C PRO A 216 19.43 8.91 -10.57
N TYR A 217 18.18 9.09 -10.14
CA TYR A 217 17.64 8.59 -8.87
C TYR A 217 17.00 7.20 -8.98
N GLU A 218 17.08 6.56 -10.14
CA GLU A 218 16.63 5.19 -10.36
C GLU A 218 17.18 4.24 -9.28
N PHE A 219 16.38 3.24 -8.94
CA PHE A 219 16.80 2.21 -7.98
C PHE A 219 18.04 1.48 -8.50
N LYS A 220 19.10 1.57 -7.71
CA LYS A 220 20.39 0.90 -7.91
C LYS A 220 20.53 -0.15 -6.83
N TYR A 221 21.04 -1.31 -7.20
CA TYR A 221 21.30 -2.41 -6.28
C TYR A 221 22.77 -2.82 -6.37
N SER A 222 23.23 -3.56 -5.37
CA SER A 222 24.56 -4.15 -5.32
C SER A 222 24.49 -5.67 -5.31
N THR A 223 25.62 -6.32 -5.59
CA THR A 223 25.74 -7.78 -5.42
C THR A 223 25.49 -8.21 -3.98
N ALA A 224 25.80 -7.37 -2.99
CA ALA A 224 25.47 -7.65 -1.59
C ALA A 224 23.95 -7.76 -1.36
N ASP A 225 23.15 -6.93 -2.03
CA ASP A 225 21.68 -6.96 -1.93
C ASP A 225 21.11 -8.21 -2.60
N LEU A 226 21.72 -8.63 -3.72
CA LEU A 226 21.39 -9.87 -4.41
C LEU A 226 21.68 -11.09 -3.54
N LEU A 227 22.85 -11.13 -2.88
CA LEU A 227 23.29 -12.22 -2.01
C LEU A 227 22.61 -12.25 -0.64
N SER A 228 21.98 -11.15 -0.24
CA SER A 228 21.32 -11.07 1.07
C SER A 228 20.13 -12.03 1.19
N ASP A 229 19.95 -12.58 2.39
CA ASP A 229 18.82 -13.42 2.78
C ASP A 229 17.50 -12.65 2.82
N LYS A 230 17.58 -11.33 3.04
CA LYS A 230 16.41 -10.47 3.14
C LYS A 230 16.73 -9.09 2.62
N ILE A 231 15.73 -8.43 2.06
CA ILE A 231 15.84 -7.00 1.80
C ILE A 231 15.34 -6.23 3.03
N ASN A 232 16.14 -5.27 3.50
CA ASN A 232 15.86 -4.51 4.71
C ASN A 232 15.83 -2.99 4.43
N ALA A 233 15.31 -2.22 5.38
CA ALA A 233 15.15 -0.77 5.24
C ALA A 233 16.46 -0.02 4.89
N ARG A 234 17.63 -0.53 5.31
CA ARG A 234 18.95 0.05 5.00
C ARG A 234 19.41 -0.24 3.57
N THR A 235 19.11 -1.43 3.06
CA THR A 235 19.35 -1.81 1.65
C THR A 235 18.47 -1.00 0.69
N ILE A 236 17.28 -0.60 1.13
CA ILE A 236 16.26 -0.06 0.23
C ILE A 236 16.07 1.44 0.38
N GLY A 237 16.41 2.04 1.52
CA GLY A 237 16.39 3.49 1.79
C GLY A 237 15.03 4.21 1.68
N ALA A 238 14.09 3.67 0.89
CA ALA A 238 12.85 4.28 0.46
C ALA A 238 11.91 3.23 -0.19
N THR A 239 11.73 2.04 0.41
CA THR A 239 10.61 1.14 0.04
C THR A 239 9.31 1.75 0.50
N SER A 240 8.88 2.78 -0.19
CA SER A 240 7.72 3.55 0.16
C SER A 240 7.05 3.88 -1.15
N ALA A 241 6.32 2.91 -1.66
CA ALA A 241 5.37 3.21 -2.71
C ALA A 241 4.30 4.14 -2.10
N PHE A 242 3.84 5.08 -2.91
CA PHE A 242 2.77 5.98 -2.53
C PHE A 242 1.43 5.32 -2.82
N PHE A 243 0.53 5.37 -1.86
CA PHE A 243 -0.83 4.87 -2.00
C PHE A 243 -1.83 5.97 -1.64
N ILE A 244 -2.94 6.02 -2.37
CA ILE A 244 -4.06 6.92 -2.13
C ILE A 244 -5.14 6.16 -1.35
N PRO A 245 -5.72 6.74 -0.29
CA PRO A 245 -6.93 6.22 0.35
C PRO A 245 -8.13 6.31 -0.57
N ILE A 246 -8.87 5.21 -0.66
CA ILE A 246 -10.11 5.14 -1.39
C ILE A 246 -11.26 4.85 -0.43
N ILE A 247 -12.24 5.74 -0.42
CA ILE A 247 -13.52 5.52 0.26
C ILE A 247 -14.39 4.67 -0.65
N SER A 248 -14.59 3.40 -0.26
CA SER A 248 -15.28 2.38 -1.07
C SER A 248 -16.72 2.07 -0.60
N ASP A 249 -17.28 2.89 0.29
CA ASP A 249 -18.61 2.68 0.85
C ASP A 249 -19.74 3.05 -0.11
N GLN A 250 -19.45 3.92 -1.09
CA GLN A 250 -20.33 4.35 -2.16
C GLN A 250 -19.55 4.33 -3.48
N PRO A 251 -20.22 4.15 -4.63
CA PRO A 251 -19.53 3.96 -5.91
C PRO A 251 -18.83 5.23 -6.43
N ASN A 252 -19.34 6.42 -6.07
CA ASN A 252 -18.84 7.72 -6.52
C ASN A 252 -19.33 8.85 -5.61
N CYS A 253 -18.75 10.02 -5.80
CA CYS A 253 -19.08 11.30 -5.16
C CYS A 253 -20.56 11.63 -5.21
N LYS A 254 -21.18 11.57 -6.40
CA LYS A 254 -22.57 11.97 -6.59
C LYS A 254 -23.53 11.14 -5.72
N VAL A 255 -23.32 9.83 -5.66
CA VAL A 255 -24.11 8.94 -4.79
C VAL A 255 -23.79 9.20 -3.32
N ALA A 256 -22.51 9.40 -2.98
CA ALA A 256 -22.10 9.65 -1.61
C ALA A 256 -22.65 10.97 -1.03
N GLN A 257 -22.77 12.02 -1.85
CA GLN A 257 -23.32 13.32 -1.48
C GLN A 257 -24.86 13.34 -1.45
N SER A 258 -25.53 12.51 -2.26
CA SER A 258 -27.00 12.46 -2.35
C SER A 258 -27.67 11.45 -1.41
N GLY A 259 -26.89 10.59 -0.76
CA GLY A 259 -27.40 9.63 0.22
C GLY A 259 -28.13 10.33 1.37
N LEU A 260 -29.28 9.78 1.78
CA LEU A 260 -30.29 10.35 2.69
C LEU A 260 -29.81 10.78 4.10
N LYS A 261 -28.51 10.72 4.40
CA LYS A 261 -27.90 11.35 5.57
C LYS A 261 -26.46 11.72 5.18
N ASN A 262 -26.15 13.01 5.06
CA ASN A 262 -24.78 13.56 4.98
C ASN A 262 -23.82 13.01 6.07
N SER A 263 -24.32 12.24 7.04
CA SER A 263 -23.53 11.60 8.09
C SER A 263 -22.60 10.49 7.60
N THR A 264 -22.76 9.93 6.40
CA THR A 264 -21.86 8.86 5.91
C THR A 264 -20.81 9.34 4.91
N TYR A 265 -21.02 10.53 4.33
CA TYR A 265 -20.11 11.10 3.33
C TYR A 265 -18.75 11.42 3.96
N ALA A 266 -17.68 10.84 3.42
CA ALA A 266 -16.37 10.91 4.04
C ALA A 266 -15.71 12.29 4.00
N CYS A 267 -16.08 13.13 3.01
CA CYS A 267 -15.43 14.42 2.80
C CYS A 267 -16.15 15.57 3.51
N HIS A 268 -17.30 15.31 4.14
CA HIS A 268 -18.11 16.33 4.81
C HIS A 268 -18.41 17.55 3.90
N THR A 269 -17.67 18.65 4.08
CA THR A 269 -17.78 19.92 3.34
C THR A 269 -16.67 20.11 2.31
N SER A 270 -15.68 19.22 2.29
CA SER A 270 -14.58 19.18 1.33
C SER A 270 -15.01 18.55 0.01
N ASP A 271 -14.19 18.73 -1.02
CA ASP A 271 -14.45 18.16 -2.34
C ASP A 271 -14.03 16.69 -2.42
N CYS A 272 -14.50 16.02 -3.48
CA CYS A 272 -14.16 14.64 -3.75
C CYS A 272 -13.94 14.35 -5.24
N TRP A 273 -13.10 13.34 -5.50
CA TRP A 273 -12.82 12.83 -6.84
C TRP A 273 -13.24 11.37 -6.96
N ASP A 274 -13.93 11.07 -8.06
CA ASP A 274 -14.40 9.74 -8.39
C ASP A 274 -13.26 8.81 -8.78
N GLU A 275 -13.29 7.60 -8.20
CA GLU A 275 -12.43 6.52 -8.66
C GLU A 275 -12.99 5.88 -9.93
N ALA A 276 -12.08 5.61 -10.87
CA ALA A 276 -12.41 4.96 -12.13
C ALA A 276 -13.17 3.64 -11.92
N LYS A 277 -14.13 3.40 -12.82
CA LYS A 277 -15.02 2.22 -12.83
C LYS A 277 -15.98 2.16 -11.62
N GLY A 278 -16.30 3.30 -11.01
CA GLY A 278 -17.27 3.38 -9.91
C GLY A 278 -16.80 2.66 -8.65
N ARG A 279 -15.50 2.74 -8.36
CA ARG A 279 -14.84 1.98 -7.29
C ARG A 279 -14.57 2.82 -6.05
N GLY A 280 -15.37 3.86 -5.81
CA GLY A 280 -15.22 4.75 -4.68
C GLY A 280 -14.91 6.19 -5.07
N TYR A 281 -14.41 6.92 -4.09
CA TYR A 281 -13.95 8.29 -4.24
C TYR A 281 -12.84 8.59 -3.22
N THR A 282 -12.12 9.69 -3.42
CA THR A 282 -11.16 10.24 -2.46
C THR A 282 -11.54 11.68 -2.11
N CYS A 283 -11.11 12.18 -0.95
CA CYS A 283 -11.42 13.54 -0.50
C CYS A 283 -10.20 14.45 -0.64
N PHE A 284 -10.42 15.71 -1.02
CA PHE A 284 -9.38 16.73 -1.13
C PHE A 284 -9.91 18.11 -0.73
N CYS A 285 -9.01 19.01 -0.34
CA CYS A 285 -9.37 20.40 -0.08
C CYS A 285 -9.39 21.18 -1.40
N SER A 286 -10.40 22.02 -1.60
CA SER A 286 -10.65 22.75 -2.86
C SER A 286 -9.52 23.69 -3.27
N ASP A 287 -8.78 24.22 -2.29
CA ASP A 287 -7.62 25.07 -2.51
C ASP A 287 -6.36 24.20 -2.66
N ASN A 288 -5.68 24.35 -3.79
CA ASN A 288 -4.48 23.57 -4.14
C ASN A 288 -3.31 23.78 -3.15
N PHE A 289 -3.38 24.79 -2.28
CA PHE A 289 -2.37 25.04 -1.24
C PHE A 289 -2.84 24.73 0.18
N ASP A 290 -4.04 24.17 0.34
CA ASP A 290 -4.54 23.74 1.64
C ASP A 290 -4.06 22.33 1.98
N TYR A 291 -3.13 22.27 2.93
CA TYR A 291 -2.58 21.02 3.46
C TYR A 291 -3.39 20.44 4.63
N GLY A 292 -4.60 20.98 4.83
CA GLY A 292 -5.58 20.49 5.79
C GLY A 292 -6.03 19.06 5.52
N ASN A 293 -6.83 18.52 6.43
CA ASN A 293 -7.34 17.17 6.33
C ASN A 293 -8.79 17.17 5.81
N PRO A 294 -9.04 16.82 4.53
CA PRO A 294 -10.37 16.84 3.93
C PRO A 294 -11.31 15.75 4.47
N TYR A 295 -10.83 14.85 5.32
CA TYR A 295 -11.63 13.82 5.99
C TYR A 295 -12.13 14.26 7.37
N LEU A 296 -11.78 15.48 7.83
CA LEU A 296 -12.24 16.05 9.09
C LEU A 296 -13.25 17.19 8.88
N VAL A 297 -14.17 17.34 9.83
CA VAL A 297 -15.04 18.52 9.89
C VAL A 297 -14.17 19.75 10.12
N ASN A 298 -14.31 20.76 9.25
CA ASN A 298 -13.49 21.97 9.23
C ASN A 298 -11.98 21.66 9.15
N GLY A 299 -11.61 20.52 8.54
CA GLY A 299 -10.21 20.10 8.44
C GLY A 299 -9.45 20.78 7.30
N CYS A 300 -10.16 21.27 6.29
CA CYS A 300 -9.59 22.15 5.27
C CYS A 300 -9.50 23.58 5.82
N SER A 301 -8.30 24.15 5.77
CA SER A 301 -8.01 25.52 6.16
C SER A 301 -8.56 26.43 5.05
N GLN A 302 -9.63 27.19 5.32
CA GLN A 302 -9.99 28.29 4.42
C GLN A 302 -8.78 29.24 4.37
N GLY A 303 -8.13 29.32 3.20
CA GLY A 303 -6.84 29.95 2.96
C GLY A 303 -6.48 31.08 3.91
N THR A 304 -5.76 30.75 4.97
CA THR A 304 -5.08 31.73 5.80
C THR A 304 -3.59 31.37 5.81
N PRO A 305 -2.73 32.24 5.25
CA PRO A 305 -1.29 32.04 5.26
C PRO A 305 -0.71 32.05 6.68
#